data_AF-A0A2E0MVC1-F1
#
_entry.id   AF-A0A2E0MVC1-F1
#
_cell.length_a   1.000
_cell.length_b   1.000
_cell.length_c   1.000
_cell.angle_alpha   90.00
_cell.angle_beta   90.00
_cell.angle_gamma   90.00
#
_symmetry.space_group_name_H-M   'P 1'
#
loop_
_entity.id
_entity.type
_entity.pdbx_description
1 polymer ?
#
loop_
_entity_poly.entity_id
_entity_poly.type
_entity_poly.pdbx_seq_one_letter_code
_entity_poly.pdbx_strand_id
1 'polypeptide(L)'
;MDEDWRESTIKKEALDYHEAEPKGKIKVVPTKPHSTAHELSLAYSPGVAYPCLEIAENPDDAYRYTSKGNLVAVISNGTAVLGLGNIGALASKPVMEGKGLLLKTFADIDVFDIQVDTEDPEEFIKTVCNIAPTFGGINLEDIKAPECFEIERRIAEATDIPVMHDDQHGTAIISGAALLNAVELQGKDLSKIKVVVAGAGASAIACANHYVALGVKIGNIVMCDSKGIMTKNRLAEGELNEFKAPFAVDGKEGDLADALVGADVLLGLSRGGLVTGEMVSKMAEKPIIFALANPTPEIMPYEVKEVRNDAIIATGRSDFSNQVNNVLGFPYIFRGALDVRARDITQGMKMAATKA
;
A
#
# COMPACT_ATOMS: atom_id res chain seq x y z
N MET A 1 12.82 29.39 9.00
CA MET A 1 11.41 29.50 8.58
C MET A 1 10.70 28.44 9.39
N ASP A 2 9.89 28.85 10.37
CA ASP A 2 9.32 27.94 11.38
C ASP A 2 8.52 26.80 10.75
N GLU A 3 8.67 25.60 11.30
CA GLU A 3 7.93 24.39 10.88
C GLU A 3 6.42 24.59 11.03
N ASP A 4 5.97 25.20 12.13
CA ASP A 4 4.56 25.54 12.38
C ASP A 4 3.95 26.41 11.28
N TRP A 5 4.73 27.34 10.71
CA TRP A 5 4.28 28.20 9.63
C TRP A 5 4.12 27.42 8.31
N ARG A 6 5.03 26.49 8.02
CA ARG A 6 4.93 25.62 6.84
C ARG A 6 3.74 24.68 6.96
N GLU A 7 3.57 24.06 8.12
CA GLU A 7 2.48 23.11 8.37
C GLU A 7 1.11 23.79 8.30
N SER A 8 0.95 24.97 8.91
CA SER A 8 -0.30 25.75 8.83
C SER A 8 -0.63 26.23 7.41
N THR A 9 0.39 26.56 6.60
CA THR A 9 0.20 26.94 5.20
C THR A 9 -0.24 25.74 4.36
N ILE A 10 0.46 24.61 4.46
CA ILE A 10 0.13 23.36 3.74
C ILE A 10 -1.27 22.88 4.10
N LYS A 11 -1.65 22.96 5.38
CA LYS A 11 -3.01 22.58 5.82
C LYS A 11 -4.07 23.41 5.10
N LYS A 12 -3.90 24.73 5.05
CA LYS A 12 -4.85 25.61 4.38
C LYS A 12 -4.91 25.31 2.88
N GLU A 13 -3.76 25.21 2.22
CA GLU A 13 -3.67 24.91 0.79
C GLU A 13 -4.34 23.56 0.45
N ALA A 14 -4.14 22.54 1.27
CA ALA A 14 -4.77 21.24 1.09
C ALA A 14 -6.30 21.30 1.22
N LEU A 15 -6.83 22.07 2.18
CA LEU A 15 -8.28 22.24 2.33
C LEU A 15 -8.88 23.05 1.17
N ASP A 16 -8.26 24.19 0.82
CA ASP A 16 -8.66 25.04 -0.29
C ASP A 16 -8.66 24.24 -1.62
N TYR A 17 -7.67 23.35 -1.81
CA TYR A 17 -7.58 22.47 -2.98
C TYR A 17 -8.78 21.50 -3.09
N HIS A 18 -9.27 20.93 -1.99
CA HIS A 18 -10.40 19.98 -2.02
C HIS A 18 -11.77 20.68 -2.10
N GLU A 19 -11.87 21.92 -1.60
CA GLU A 19 -13.11 22.72 -1.62
C GLU A 19 -13.34 23.43 -2.96
N ALA A 20 -12.27 23.71 -3.72
CA ALA A 20 -12.36 24.35 -5.02
C ALA A 20 -13.26 23.57 -5.99
N GLU A 21 -14.06 24.29 -6.79
CA GLU A 21 -15.00 23.66 -7.73
C GLU A 21 -14.27 23.14 -8.99
N PRO A 22 -14.61 21.93 -9.48
CA PRO A 22 -15.54 20.97 -8.89
C PRO A 22 -14.97 20.33 -7.61
N LYS A 23 -15.78 20.25 -6.55
CA LYS A 23 -15.36 19.68 -5.26
C LYS A 23 -14.86 18.24 -5.38
N GLY A 24 -13.88 17.90 -4.53
CA GLY A 24 -13.24 16.58 -4.55
C GLY A 24 -12.27 16.42 -5.70
N LYS A 25 -11.82 15.19 -5.95
CA LYS A 25 -10.72 14.93 -6.91
C LYS A 25 -11.12 14.12 -8.14
N ILE A 26 -12.36 13.64 -8.19
CA ILE A 26 -12.83 12.74 -9.25
C ILE A 26 -14.21 13.16 -9.77
N LYS A 27 -14.50 12.78 -11.02
CA LYS A 27 -15.81 12.97 -11.65
C LYS A 27 -16.07 11.87 -12.68
N VAL A 28 -17.35 11.62 -12.96
CA VAL A 28 -17.77 10.71 -14.04
C VAL A 28 -18.06 11.52 -15.30
N VAL A 29 -17.48 11.10 -16.42
CA VAL A 29 -17.68 11.74 -17.73
C VAL A 29 -18.16 10.70 -18.74
N PRO A 30 -19.28 10.94 -19.47
CA PRO A 30 -19.72 10.04 -20.53
C PRO A 30 -18.68 9.89 -21.64
N THR A 31 -18.47 8.66 -22.12
CA THR A 31 -17.47 8.36 -23.17
C THR A 31 -18.05 8.24 -24.58
N LYS A 32 -19.39 8.14 -24.70
CA LYS A 32 -20.09 7.98 -25.98
C LYS A 32 -20.85 9.25 -26.36
N PRO A 33 -21.04 9.52 -27.67
CA PRO A 33 -21.94 10.58 -28.12
C PRO A 33 -23.35 10.43 -27.52
N HIS A 34 -23.98 11.54 -27.15
CA HIS A 34 -25.25 11.55 -26.42
C HIS A 34 -26.06 12.83 -26.66
N SER A 35 -25.83 13.52 -27.78
CA SER A 35 -26.44 14.82 -28.10
C SER A 35 -27.66 14.71 -29.03
N THR A 36 -27.89 13.56 -29.64
CA THR A 36 -29.05 13.32 -30.53
C THR A 36 -29.99 12.24 -30.01
N ALA A 37 -31.24 12.25 -30.47
CA ALA A 37 -32.21 11.20 -30.16
C ALA A 37 -31.72 9.80 -30.60
N HIS A 38 -31.04 9.72 -31.74
CA HIS A 38 -30.45 8.48 -32.21
C HIS A 38 -29.36 7.98 -31.24
N GLU A 39 -28.43 8.84 -30.84
CA GLU A 39 -27.37 8.48 -29.89
C GLU A 39 -27.92 8.06 -28.52
N LEU A 40 -28.91 8.79 -28.00
CA LEU A 40 -29.58 8.41 -26.75
C LEU A 40 -30.32 7.06 -26.87
N SER A 41 -30.88 6.74 -28.04
CA SER A 41 -31.51 5.45 -28.30
C SER A 41 -30.52 4.28 -28.35
N LEU A 42 -29.22 4.56 -28.57
CA LEU A 42 -28.13 3.58 -28.52
C LEU A 42 -27.56 3.46 -27.09
N ALA A 43 -27.32 4.60 -26.44
CA ALA A 43 -26.77 4.67 -25.08
C ALA A 43 -27.76 4.15 -24.02
N TYR A 44 -29.06 4.23 -24.30
CA TYR A 44 -30.12 3.77 -23.42
C TYR A 44 -31.19 3.02 -24.21
N SER A 45 -32.45 3.06 -23.76
CA SER A 45 -33.54 2.35 -24.40
C SER A 45 -33.86 2.90 -25.80
N PRO A 46 -34.09 2.01 -26.80
CA PRO A 46 -34.13 0.54 -26.68
C PRO A 46 -32.77 -0.16 -26.88
N GLY A 47 -31.74 0.53 -27.39
CA GLY A 47 -30.49 -0.06 -27.84
C GLY A 47 -29.68 -0.76 -26.75
N VAL A 48 -29.70 -0.25 -25.52
CA VAL A 48 -28.97 -0.84 -24.38
C VAL A 48 -29.39 -2.29 -24.07
N ALA A 49 -30.57 -2.73 -24.51
CA ALA A 49 -31.03 -4.10 -24.30
C ALA A 49 -30.13 -5.14 -25.00
N TYR A 50 -29.57 -4.81 -26.17
CA TYR A 50 -28.76 -5.76 -26.94
C TYR A 50 -27.47 -6.17 -26.23
N PRO A 51 -26.58 -5.26 -25.77
CA PRO A 51 -25.41 -5.67 -24.99
C PRO A 51 -25.78 -6.38 -23.68
N CYS A 52 -26.92 -6.06 -23.04
CA CYS A 52 -27.39 -6.79 -21.87
C CYS A 52 -27.72 -8.26 -22.18
N LEU A 53 -28.39 -8.52 -23.31
CA LEU A 53 -28.72 -9.89 -23.73
C LEU A 53 -27.46 -10.68 -24.09
N GLU A 54 -26.51 -10.06 -24.81
CA GLU A 54 -25.23 -10.69 -25.13
C GLU A 54 -24.45 -11.07 -23.86
N ILE A 55 -24.41 -10.19 -22.85
CA ILE A 55 -23.77 -10.49 -21.55
C ILE A 55 -24.51 -11.60 -20.78
N ALA A 56 -25.84 -11.64 -20.88
CA ALA A 56 -26.64 -12.70 -20.24
C ALA A 56 -26.37 -14.08 -20.87
N GLU A 57 -26.10 -14.13 -22.18
CA GLU A 57 -25.69 -15.35 -22.89
C GLU A 57 -24.21 -15.70 -22.63
N ASN A 58 -23.34 -14.70 -22.59
CA ASN A 58 -21.90 -14.84 -22.38
C ASN A 58 -21.36 -13.76 -21.42
N PRO A 59 -21.20 -14.06 -20.12
CA PRO A 59 -20.75 -13.10 -19.12
C PRO A 59 -19.42 -12.40 -19.42
N ASP A 60 -18.50 -13.06 -20.15
CA ASP A 60 -17.21 -12.50 -20.55
C ASP A 60 -17.35 -11.27 -21.46
N ASP A 61 -18.47 -11.13 -22.16
CA ASP A 61 -18.74 -9.98 -23.02
C ASP A 61 -18.95 -8.68 -22.23
N ALA A 62 -19.06 -8.76 -20.89
CA ALA A 62 -19.00 -7.58 -20.02
C ALA A 62 -17.70 -6.79 -20.25
N TYR A 63 -16.58 -7.46 -20.52
CA TYR A 63 -15.30 -6.79 -20.83
C TYR A 63 -15.27 -6.13 -22.22
N ARG A 64 -16.21 -6.45 -23.12
CA ARG A 64 -16.32 -5.85 -24.46
C ARG A 64 -17.30 -4.70 -24.49
N TYR A 65 -18.43 -4.85 -23.81
CA TYR A 65 -19.55 -3.92 -23.91
C TYR A 65 -19.68 -2.94 -22.73
N THR A 66 -18.83 -3.07 -21.71
CA THR A 66 -18.84 -2.18 -20.53
C THR A 66 -17.45 -1.66 -20.20
N SER A 67 -17.36 -0.76 -19.21
CA SER A 67 -16.09 -0.26 -18.67
C SER A 67 -15.38 -1.25 -17.75
N LYS A 68 -15.96 -2.44 -17.44
CA LYS A 68 -15.41 -3.42 -16.49
C LYS A 68 -13.92 -3.67 -16.70
N GLY A 69 -13.46 -3.83 -17.94
CA GLY A 69 -12.06 -4.14 -18.26
C GLY A 69 -11.03 -3.06 -17.90
N ASN A 70 -11.45 -1.83 -17.60
CA ASN A 70 -10.56 -0.73 -17.20
C ASN A 70 -10.96 -0.08 -15.87
N LEU A 71 -11.98 -0.61 -15.18
CA LEU A 71 -12.55 -0.02 -13.98
C LEU A 71 -12.06 -0.76 -12.73
N VAL A 72 -11.39 -0.05 -11.82
CA VAL A 72 -10.91 -0.58 -10.54
C VAL A 72 -11.73 0.01 -9.39
N ALA A 73 -12.08 -0.82 -8.41
CA ALA A 73 -12.62 -0.35 -7.14
C ALA A 73 -11.48 -0.01 -6.19
N VAL A 74 -11.46 1.19 -5.62
CA VAL A 74 -10.63 1.49 -4.45
C VAL A 74 -11.52 1.40 -3.21
N ILE A 75 -11.35 0.36 -2.40
CA ILE A 75 -12.28 0.02 -1.32
C ILE A 75 -11.60 0.12 0.04
N SER A 76 -12.24 0.81 0.98
CA SER A 76 -11.79 0.93 2.36
C SER A 76 -12.96 1.00 3.33
N ASN A 77 -12.74 0.60 4.58
CA ASN A 77 -13.63 0.92 5.71
C ASN A 77 -13.07 2.02 6.64
N GLY A 78 -11.92 2.60 6.30
CA GLY A 78 -11.31 3.71 7.03
C GLY A 78 -10.78 3.34 8.42
N THR A 79 -10.49 2.06 8.66
CA THR A 79 -10.02 1.58 9.97
C THR A 79 -8.52 1.76 10.22
N ALA A 80 -7.74 2.08 9.17
CA ALA A 80 -6.30 2.31 9.27
C ALA A 80 -5.82 3.40 8.30
N VAL A 81 -6.48 4.57 8.28
CA VAL A 81 -6.17 5.64 7.33
C VAL A 81 -4.83 6.28 7.63
N LEU A 82 -3.83 6.05 6.77
CA LEU A 82 -2.48 6.60 6.93
C LEU A 82 -1.92 6.34 8.36
N GLY A 83 -1.33 7.36 9.00
CA GLY A 83 -0.97 7.36 10.41
C GLY A 83 -2.09 7.82 11.36
N LEU A 84 -3.30 8.06 10.86
CA LEU A 84 -4.43 8.60 11.64
C LEU A 84 -5.24 7.51 12.36
N GLY A 85 -5.10 6.25 11.92
CA GLY A 85 -5.80 5.11 12.50
C GLY A 85 -7.25 5.01 12.04
N ASN A 86 -8.12 4.52 12.92
CA ASN A 86 -9.55 4.39 12.62
C ASN A 86 -10.25 5.75 12.74
N ILE A 87 -10.52 6.37 11.59
CA ILE A 87 -11.27 7.62 11.48
C ILE A 87 -12.63 7.42 10.78
N GLY A 88 -12.97 6.19 10.44
CA GLY A 88 -14.22 5.79 9.80
C GLY A 88 -14.23 5.96 8.28
N ALA A 89 -15.18 5.27 7.64
CA ALA A 89 -15.25 5.15 6.20
C ALA A 89 -15.40 6.52 5.50
N LEU A 90 -16.26 7.42 5.99
CA LEU A 90 -16.45 8.73 5.36
C LEU A 90 -15.19 9.60 5.41
N ALA A 91 -14.44 9.57 6.52
CA ALA A 91 -13.24 10.38 6.66
C ALA A 91 -12.06 9.83 5.82
N SER A 92 -12.11 8.57 5.38
CA SER A 92 -11.12 8.00 4.46
C SER A 92 -11.33 8.44 3.01
N LYS A 93 -12.53 8.92 2.66
CA LYS A 93 -12.90 9.28 1.28
C LYS A 93 -11.88 10.16 0.56
N PRO A 94 -11.33 11.25 1.14
CA PRO A 94 -10.30 12.03 0.47
C PRO A 94 -9.09 11.19 0.09
N VAL A 95 -8.63 10.24 0.92
CA VAL A 95 -7.50 9.38 0.57
C VAL A 95 -7.86 8.47 -0.61
N MET A 96 -9.06 7.89 -0.59
CA MET A 96 -9.53 6.97 -1.64
C MET A 96 -9.71 7.68 -2.99
N GLU A 97 -10.29 8.88 -3.01
CA GLU A 97 -10.34 9.72 -4.21
C GLU A 97 -8.93 10.05 -4.72
N GLY A 98 -7.98 10.27 -3.80
CA GLY A 98 -6.57 10.47 -4.12
C GLY A 98 -5.98 9.26 -4.85
N LYS A 99 -6.20 8.05 -4.34
CA LYS A 99 -5.77 6.81 -5.01
C LYS A 99 -6.41 6.68 -6.40
N GLY A 100 -7.70 7.03 -6.54
CA GLY A 100 -8.38 7.08 -7.83
C GLY A 100 -7.76 8.06 -8.84
N LEU A 101 -7.43 9.28 -8.39
CA LEU A 101 -6.70 10.28 -9.18
C LEU A 101 -5.35 9.72 -9.67
N LEU A 102 -4.60 9.04 -8.80
CA LEU A 102 -3.29 8.48 -9.13
C LEU A 102 -3.40 7.34 -10.17
N LEU A 103 -4.37 6.43 -10.00
CA LEU A 103 -4.65 5.36 -10.97
C LEU A 103 -4.96 5.92 -12.35
N LYS A 104 -5.83 6.94 -12.41
CA LYS A 104 -6.19 7.58 -13.67
C LYS A 104 -5.00 8.31 -14.30
N THR A 105 -4.24 9.04 -13.50
CA THR A 105 -3.14 9.90 -13.99
C THR A 105 -1.97 9.08 -14.52
N PHE A 106 -1.58 8.00 -13.83
CA PHE A 106 -0.37 7.25 -14.14
C PHE A 106 -0.60 6.02 -15.02
N ALA A 107 -1.81 5.45 -15.03
CA ALA A 107 -2.11 4.21 -15.72
C ALA A 107 -3.37 4.24 -16.60
N ASP A 108 -4.02 5.41 -16.73
CA ASP A 108 -5.30 5.58 -17.43
C ASP A 108 -6.40 4.60 -16.97
N ILE A 109 -6.39 4.26 -15.68
CA ILE A 109 -7.37 3.35 -15.07
C ILE A 109 -8.54 4.18 -14.53
N ASP A 110 -9.76 3.79 -14.87
CA ASP A 110 -10.97 4.40 -14.32
C ASP A 110 -11.25 3.83 -12.93
N VAL A 111 -11.75 4.67 -12.02
CA VAL A 111 -11.90 4.28 -10.61
C VAL A 111 -13.24 4.71 -10.05
N PHE A 112 -13.83 3.83 -9.24
CA PHE A 112 -14.77 4.23 -8.20
C PHE A 112 -14.14 3.99 -6.84
N ASP A 113 -14.14 5.02 -6.00
CA ASP A 113 -13.84 4.86 -4.59
C ASP A 113 -15.10 4.43 -3.83
N ILE A 114 -14.98 3.40 -3.00
CA ILE A 114 -16.09 2.79 -2.26
C ILE A 114 -15.73 2.75 -0.78
N GLN A 115 -16.44 3.54 0.02
CA GLN A 115 -16.32 3.55 1.48
C GLN A 115 -17.38 2.64 2.09
N VAL A 116 -16.95 1.51 2.67
CA VAL A 116 -17.85 0.53 3.30
C VAL A 116 -17.87 0.78 4.80
N ASP A 117 -19.01 1.25 5.32
CA ASP A 117 -19.17 1.62 6.73
C ASP A 117 -19.48 0.40 7.61
N THR A 118 -18.51 -0.53 7.71
CA THR A 118 -18.54 -1.66 8.64
C THR A 118 -17.14 -2.01 9.15
N GLU A 119 -17.07 -2.37 10.42
CA GLU A 119 -15.86 -2.94 11.03
C GLU A 119 -15.90 -4.48 11.09
N ASP A 120 -17.03 -5.11 10.74
CA ASP A 120 -17.14 -6.57 10.68
C ASP A 120 -16.47 -7.08 9.39
N PRO A 121 -15.40 -7.89 9.48
CA PRO A 121 -14.73 -8.44 8.31
C PRO A 121 -15.65 -9.25 7.40
N GLU A 122 -16.61 -10.01 7.94
CA GLU A 122 -17.49 -10.86 7.13
C GLU A 122 -18.50 -10.02 6.35
N GLU A 123 -19.07 -8.98 6.96
CA GLU A 123 -19.91 -8.02 6.26
C GLU A 123 -19.14 -7.27 5.17
N PHE A 124 -17.89 -6.88 5.45
CA PHE A 124 -17.01 -6.22 4.48
C PHE A 124 -16.74 -7.13 3.28
N ILE A 125 -16.26 -8.36 3.52
CA ILE A 125 -15.98 -9.36 2.47
C ILE A 125 -17.23 -9.58 1.62
N LYS A 126 -18.37 -9.85 2.25
CA LYS A 126 -19.63 -10.09 1.53
C LYS A 126 -20.04 -8.91 0.68
N THR A 127 -19.88 -7.68 1.19
CA THR A 127 -20.18 -6.46 0.46
C THR A 127 -19.30 -6.34 -0.78
N VAL A 128 -17.98 -6.51 -0.63
CA VAL A 128 -17.04 -6.43 -1.75
C VAL A 128 -17.31 -7.50 -2.81
N CYS A 129 -17.50 -8.75 -2.40
CA CYS A 129 -17.80 -9.84 -3.33
C CYS A 129 -19.11 -9.61 -4.11
N ASN A 130 -20.14 -9.06 -3.47
CA ASN A 130 -21.41 -8.76 -4.13
C ASN A 130 -21.30 -7.67 -5.20
N ILE A 131 -20.38 -6.70 -5.05
CA ILE A 131 -20.19 -5.61 -6.01
C ILE A 131 -19.08 -5.88 -7.04
N ALA A 132 -18.27 -6.92 -6.83
CA ALA A 132 -17.16 -7.33 -7.72
C ALA A 132 -17.53 -7.46 -9.22
N PRO A 133 -18.75 -7.88 -9.62
CA PRO A 133 -19.12 -7.93 -11.04
C PRO A 133 -18.93 -6.61 -11.80
N THR A 134 -18.97 -5.46 -11.12
CA THR A 134 -18.77 -4.13 -11.71
C THR A 134 -17.34 -3.89 -12.19
N PHE A 135 -16.36 -4.51 -11.53
CA PHE A 135 -14.96 -4.10 -11.60
C PHE A 135 -14.10 -5.09 -12.37
N GLY A 136 -13.02 -4.60 -12.97
CA GLY A 136 -11.95 -5.41 -13.56
C GLY A 136 -10.82 -5.72 -12.57
N GLY A 137 -10.80 -5.05 -11.41
CA GLY A 137 -9.87 -5.30 -10.31
C GLY A 137 -10.30 -4.56 -9.04
N ILE A 138 -9.80 -5.00 -7.88
CA ILE A 138 -10.11 -4.45 -6.56
C ILE A 138 -8.81 -4.06 -5.86
N ASN A 139 -8.69 -2.79 -5.50
CA ASN A 139 -7.62 -2.26 -4.67
C ASN A 139 -8.16 -2.02 -3.25
N LEU A 140 -7.70 -2.81 -2.28
CA LEU A 140 -8.02 -2.65 -0.87
C LEU A 140 -7.05 -1.66 -0.23
N GLU A 141 -7.57 -0.76 0.61
CA GLU A 141 -6.82 0.35 1.21
C GLU A 141 -7.23 0.63 2.65
N ASP A 142 -6.27 1.02 3.49
CA ASP A 142 -6.51 1.57 4.82
C ASP A 142 -7.40 0.68 5.71
N ILE A 143 -7.18 -0.65 5.65
CA ILE A 143 -7.88 -1.66 6.46
C ILE A 143 -6.94 -2.15 7.57
N LYS A 144 -7.41 -2.16 8.82
CA LYS A 144 -6.59 -2.56 9.97
C LYS A 144 -6.12 -4.02 9.90
N ALA A 145 -4.94 -4.25 10.48
CA ALA A 145 -4.43 -5.58 10.78
C ALA A 145 -4.94 -6.08 12.14
N PRO A 146 -5.17 -7.40 12.32
CA PRO A 146 -4.90 -8.48 11.37
C PRO A 146 -6.00 -8.76 10.34
N GLU A 147 -7.15 -8.09 10.43
CA GLU A 147 -8.34 -8.40 9.62
C GLU A 147 -8.10 -8.25 8.11
N CYS A 148 -7.30 -7.27 7.71
CA CYS A 148 -6.91 -7.04 6.31
C CYS A 148 -6.35 -8.27 5.57
N PHE A 149 -5.67 -9.18 6.28
CA PHE A 149 -5.08 -10.39 5.68
C PHE A 149 -6.16 -11.39 5.25
N GLU A 150 -7.11 -11.67 6.15
CA GLU A 150 -8.22 -12.58 5.84
C GLU A 150 -9.19 -11.96 4.83
N ILE A 151 -9.44 -10.65 4.94
CA ILE A 151 -10.26 -9.90 3.99
C ILE A 151 -9.71 -10.03 2.57
N GLU A 152 -8.42 -9.71 2.37
CA GLU A 152 -7.79 -9.82 1.05
C GLU A 152 -7.86 -11.26 0.51
N ARG A 153 -7.44 -12.23 1.31
CA ARG A 153 -7.42 -13.65 0.91
C ARG A 153 -8.80 -14.15 0.48
N ARG A 154 -9.83 -13.86 1.29
CA ARG A 154 -11.20 -14.34 1.03
C ARG A 154 -11.84 -13.67 -0.17
N ILE A 155 -11.57 -12.38 -0.41
CA ILE A 155 -12.08 -11.67 -1.60
C ILE A 155 -11.35 -12.20 -2.85
N ALA A 156 -10.03 -12.39 -2.79
CA ALA A 156 -9.27 -12.97 -3.90
C ALA A 156 -9.72 -14.38 -4.25
N GLU A 157 -10.01 -15.23 -3.24
CA GLU A 157 -10.53 -16.59 -3.45
C GLU A 157 -11.97 -16.63 -3.99
N ALA A 158 -12.79 -15.63 -3.64
CA ALA A 158 -14.21 -15.59 -3.99
C ALA A 158 -14.51 -14.85 -5.31
N THR A 159 -13.52 -14.18 -5.91
CA THR A 159 -13.67 -13.39 -7.13
C THR A 159 -12.77 -13.89 -8.26
N ASP A 160 -13.07 -13.50 -9.49
CA ASP A 160 -12.33 -13.87 -10.71
C ASP A 160 -11.47 -12.72 -11.27
N ILE A 161 -11.31 -11.66 -10.48
CA ILE A 161 -10.59 -10.43 -10.80
C ILE A 161 -9.42 -10.22 -9.83
N PRO A 162 -8.35 -9.51 -10.22
CA PRO A 162 -7.21 -9.30 -9.36
C PRO A 162 -7.59 -8.42 -8.17
N VAL A 163 -7.24 -8.90 -6.97
CA VAL A 163 -7.40 -8.19 -5.70
C VAL A 163 -6.02 -7.91 -5.14
N MET A 164 -5.77 -6.68 -4.71
CA MET A 164 -4.52 -6.31 -4.05
C MET A 164 -4.79 -5.35 -2.91
N HIS A 165 -4.22 -5.62 -1.75
CA HIS A 165 -4.10 -4.63 -0.70
C HIS A 165 -2.83 -3.78 -0.89
N ASP A 166 -2.97 -2.49 -1.18
CA ASP A 166 -1.84 -1.64 -1.54
C ASP A 166 -0.89 -1.41 -0.36
N ASP A 167 -1.41 -1.12 0.83
CA ASP A 167 -0.57 -0.91 2.01
C ASP A 167 0.30 -2.12 2.35
N GLN A 168 -0.13 -3.33 1.97
CA GLN A 168 0.65 -4.54 2.09
C GLN A 168 1.64 -4.68 0.93
N HIS A 169 1.12 -4.96 -0.26
CA HIS A 169 1.94 -5.42 -1.38
C HIS A 169 2.60 -4.28 -2.13
N GLY A 170 1.93 -3.12 -2.27
CA GLY A 170 2.52 -1.93 -2.89
C GLY A 170 3.74 -1.44 -2.11
N THR A 171 3.63 -1.37 -0.79
CA THR A 171 4.74 -1.00 0.10
C THR A 171 5.88 -2.01 0.00
N ALA A 172 5.57 -3.30 -0.02
CA ALA A 172 6.57 -4.37 -0.12
C ALA A 172 7.35 -4.34 -1.45
N ILE A 173 6.66 -4.07 -2.55
CA ILE A 173 7.26 -3.99 -3.89
C ILE A 173 8.19 -2.79 -4.00
N ILE A 174 7.71 -1.60 -3.63
CA ILE A 174 8.50 -0.36 -3.79
C ILE A 174 9.66 -0.29 -2.79
N SER A 175 9.46 -0.75 -1.55
CA SER A 175 10.57 -0.88 -0.60
C SER A 175 11.57 -1.96 -1.03
N GLY A 176 11.09 -3.05 -1.64
CA GLY A 176 11.95 -4.09 -2.24
C GLY A 176 12.82 -3.55 -3.37
N ALA A 177 12.25 -2.74 -4.27
CA ALA A 177 12.96 -2.12 -5.38
C ALA A 177 14.03 -1.15 -4.86
N ALA A 178 13.67 -0.33 -3.87
CA ALA A 178 14.60 0.56 -3.19
C ALA A 178 15.73 -0.22 -2.50
N LEU A 179 15.43 -1.35 -1.85
CA LEU A 179 16.42 -2.20 -1.19
C LEU A 179 17.42 -2.76 -2.19
N LEU A 180 16.96 -3.32 -3.31
CA LEU A 180 17.84 -3.87 -4.35
C LEU A 180 18.83 -2.81 -4.85
N ASN A 181 18.33 -1.62 -5.17
CA ASN A 181 19.17 -0.51 -5.62
C ASN A 181 20.15 -0.04 -4.54
N ALA A 182 19.70 0.09 -3.29
CA ALA A 182 20.56 0.54 -2.19
C ALA A 182 21.68 -0.47 -1.88
N VAL A 183 21.35 -1.77 -1.91
CA VAL A 183 22.30 -2.86 -1.72
C VAL A 183 23.34 -2.89 -2.84
N GLU A 184 22.92 -2.74 -4.09
CA GLU A 184 23.82 -2.66 -5.25
C GLU A 184 24.76 -1.45 -5.15
N LEU A 185 24.23 -0.25 -4.89
CA LEU A 185 25.02 0.99 -4.79
C LEU A 185 26.07 0.95 -3.68
N GLN A 186 25.78 0.24 -2.59
CA GLN A 186 26.71 0.10 -1.47
C GLN A 186 27.62 -1.14 -1.58
N GLY A 187 27.45 -1.98 -2.62
CA GLY A 187 28.19 -3.22 -2.80
C GLY A 187 27.92 -4.25 -1.69
N LYS A 188 26.72 -4.23 -1.10
CA LYS A 188 26.31 -5.18 -0.06
C LYS A 188 25.82 -6.50 -0.69
N ASP A 189 25.89 -7.58 0.07
CA ASP A 189 25.34 -8.88 -0.30
C ASP A 189 23.97 -9.05 0.38
N LEU A 190 22.90 -9.10 -0.42
CA LEU A 190 21.51 -9.18 0.07
C LEU A 190 21.28 -10.36 1.03
N SER A 191 22.02 -11.45 0.89
CA SER A 191 21.89 -12.63 1.76
C SER A 191 22.59 -12.48 3.12
N LYS A 192 23.36 -11.40 3.31
CA LYS A 192 24.17 -11.13 4.52
C LYS A 192 23.71 -9.91 5.30
N ILE A 193 22.92 -9.01 4.69
CA ILE A 193 22.44 -7.81 5.38
C ILE A 193 21.56 -8.18 6.58
N LYS A 194 21.70 -7.42 7.67
CA LYS A 194 20.83 -7.46 8.85
C LYS A 194 19.75 -6.40 8.73
N VAL A 195 18.49 -6.83 8.70
CA VAL A 195 17.33 -5.96 8.54
C VAL A 195 16.60 -5.84 9.87
N VAL A 196 16.40 -4.60 10.32
CA VAL A 196 15.52 -4.31 11.45
C VAL A 196 14.25 -3.66 10.92
N VAL A 197 13.11 -4.25 11.24
CA VAL A 197 11.79 -3.70 10.89
C VAL A 197 11.20 -3.06 12.13
N ALA A 198 10.99 -1.75 12.10
CA ALA A 198 10.26 -1.02 13.13
C ALA A 198 8.77 -1.03 12.77
N GLY A 199 7.98 -1.81 13.51
CA GLY A 199 6.57 -2.09 13.21
C GLY A 199 6.34 -3.55 12.91
N ALA A 200 5.14 -4.05 13.24
CA ALA A 200 4.72 -5.43 13.00
C ALA A 200 3.26 -5.50 12.50
N GLY A 201 2.84 -4.49 11.73
CA GLY A 201 1.55 -4.42 11.06
C GLY A 201 1.55 -5.09 9.68
N ALA A 202 0.49 -4.87 8.90
CA ALA A 202 0.29 -5.50 7.60
C ALA A 202 1.45 -5.23 6.62
N SER A 203 1.81 -3.96 6.44
CA SER A 203 2.93 -3.54 5.59
C SER A 203 4.26 -4.13 6.04
N ALA A 204 4.53 -4.16 7.35
CA ALA A 204 5.79 -4.70 7.88
C ALA A 204 5.96 -6.18 7.58
N ILE A 205 4.90 -6.97 7.79
CA ILE A 205 4.88 -8.41 7.51
C ILE A 205 5.00 -8.66 6.00
N ALA A 206 4.26 -7.92 5.18
CA ALA A 206 4.33 -8.04 3.72
C ALA A 206 5.72 -7.69 3.18
N CYS A 207 6.33 -6.60 3.64
CA CYS A 207 7.69 -6.21 3.26
C CYS A 207 8.72 -7.25 3.68
N ALA A 208 8.64 -7.75 4.92
CA ALA A 208 9.58 -8.76 5.40
C ALA A 208 9.49 -10.07 4.60
N ASN A 209 8.27 -10.54 4.29
CA ASN A 209 8.05 -11.70 3.42
C ASN A 209 8.60 -11.46 2.01
N HIS A 210 8.37 -10.27 1.46
CA HIS A 210 8.88 -9.92 0.13
C HIS A 210 10.42 -9.82 0.11
N TYR A 211 11.04 -9.27 1.15
CA TYR A 211 12.49 -9.22 1.30
C TYR A 211 13.10 -10.62 1.38
N VAL A 212 12.43 -11.56 2.07
CA VAL A 212 12.83 -12.98 2.05
C VAL A 212 12.74 -13.56 0.65
N ALA A 213 11.66 -13.27 -0.09
CA ALA A 213 11.51 -13.72 -1.48
C ALA A 213 12.57 -13.12 -2.43
N LEU A 214 13.05 -11.91 -2.14
CA LEU A 214 14.16 -11.26 -2.88
C LEU A 214 15.52 -11.89 -2.57
N GLY A 215 15.69 -12.52 -1.40
CA GLY A 215 16.91 -13.23 -1.02
C GLY A 215 17.51 -12.85 0.34
N VAL A 216 16.84 -11.99 1.11
CA VAL A 216 17.23 -11.72 2.50
C VAL A 216 16.98 -12.98 3.33
N LYS A 217 17.95 -13.40 4.14
CA LYS A 217 17.74 -14.56 5.02
C LYS A 217 16.78 -14.18 6.14
N ILE A 218 15.76 -15.01 6.37
CA ILE A 218 14.77 -14.79 7.44
C ILE A 218 15.45 -14.61 8.82
N GLY A 219 16.51 -15.37 9.10
CA GLY A 219 17.27 -15.25 10.35
C GLY A 219 18.06 -13.95 10.51
N ASN A 220 18.16 -13.13 9.47
CA ASN A 220 18.77 -11.80 9.52
C ASN A 220 17.73 -10.68 9.72
N ILE A 221 16.43 -11.01 9.75
CA ILE A 221 15.35 -10.04 9.96
C ILE A 221 14.98 -10.05 11.44
N VAL A 222 15.02 -8.88 12.07
CA VAL A 222 14.52 -8.64 13.42
C VAL A 222 13.39 -7.65 13.32
N MET A 223 12.20 -8.01 13.80
CA MET A 223 11.03 -7.13 13.77
C MET A 223 10.63 -6.75 15.19
N CYS A 224 10.31 -5.47 15.38
CA CYS A 224 9.95 -4.90 16.66
C CYS A 224 8.51 -4.35 16.61
N ASP A 225 7.69 -4.73 17.57
CA ASP A 225 6.37 -4.13 17.77
C ASP A 225 6.37 -3.16 18.96
N SER A 226 5.18 -2.72 19.40
CA SER A 226 5.06 -1.77 20.51
C SER A 226 5.59 -2.28 21.85
N LYS A 227 5.86 -3.59 21.99
CA LYS A 227 6.41 -4.21 23.19
C LYS A 227 7.90 -4.58 23.03
N GLY A 228 8.55 -4.19 21.94
CA GLY A 228 9.96 -4.46 21.67
C GLY A 228 10.17 -5.57 20.63
N ILE A 229 11.32 -6.23 20.68
CA ILE A 229 11.69 -7.31 19.74
C ILE A 229 10.65 -8.45 19.82
N MET A 230 10.23 -8.97 18.67
CA MET A 230 9.37 -10.15 18.62
C MET A 230 10.20 -11.42 18.85
N THR A 231 10.03 -12.05 20.00
CA THR A 231 10.81 -13.24 20.40
C THR A 231 9.97 -14.51 20.43
N LYS A 232 10.63 -15.66 20.37
CA LYS A 232 9.96 -16.96 20.55
C LYS A 232 9.33 -17.12 21.94
N ASN A 233 9.87 -16.47 22.96
CA ASN A 233 9.25 -16.45 24.30
C ASN A 233 7.90 -15.74 24.24
N ARG A 234 7.84 -14.56 23.61
CA ARG A 234 6.58 -13.83 23.39
C ARG A 234 5.58 -14.61 22.52
N LEU A 235 6.07 -15.39 21.55
CA LEU A 235 5.23 -16.32 20.79
C LEU A 235 4.63 -17.41 21.69
N ALA A 236 5.45 -18.04 22.53
CA ALA A 236 5.02 -19.10 23.46
C ALA A 236 4.02 -18.60 24.51
N GLU A 237 4.09 -17.33 24.88
CA GLU A 237 3.16 -16.64 25.78
C GLU A 237 1.85 -16.20 25.09
N GLY A 238 1.73 -16.42 23.77
CA GLY A 238 0.54 -16.07 22.99
C GLY A 238 0.43 -14.58 22.63
N GLU A 239 1.51 -13.80 22.73
CA GLU A 239 1.48 -12.38 22.38
C GLU A 239 1.57 -12.11 20.86
N LEU A 240 2.03 -13.09 20.09
CA LEU A 240 2.25 -12.98 18.65
C LEU A 240 1.25 -13.88 17.91
N ASN A 241 0.60 -13.32 16.89
CA ASN A 241 -0.33 -14.07 16.04
C ASN A 241 0.42 -14.92 14.99
N GLU A 242 -0.33 -15.72 14.24
CA GLU A 242 0.21 -16.62 13.21
C GLU A 242 1.03 -15.91 12.12
N PHE A 243 0.67 -14.67 11.77
CA PHE A 243 1.38 -13.88 10.75
C PHE A 243 2.72 -13.34 11.27
N LYS A 244 2.85 -13.12 12.59
CA LYS A 244 4.08 -12.65 13.24
C LYS A 244 5.02 -13.80 13.62
N ALA A 245 4.48 -14.99 13.84
CA ALA A 245 5.24 -16.16 14.31
C ALA A 245 6.50 -16.49 13.47
N PRO A 246 6.49 -16.40 12.12
CA PRO A 246 7.69 -16.67 11.31
C PRO A 246 8.86 -15.73 11.59
N PHE A 247 8.61 -14.54 12.14
CA PHE A 247 9.61 -13.51 12.42
C PHE A 247 10.03 -13.46 13.90
N ALA A 248 9.54 -14.38 14.73
CA ALA A 248 9.91 -14.47 16.13
C ALA A 248 11.36 -15.00 16.27
N VAL A 249 12.25 -14.19 16.84
CA VAL A 249 13.68 -14.54 16.99
C VAL A 249 14.00 -15.19 18.34
N ASP A 250 15.11 -15.91 18.38
CA ASP A 250 15.62 -16.59 19.58
C ASP A 250 16.78 -15.78 20.19
N GLY A 251 16.94 -15.84 21.51
CA GLY A 251 18.12 -15.31 22.21
C GLY A 251 18.39 -13.80 22.10
N LYS A 252 17.46 -13.00 21.59
CA LYS A 252 17.59 -11.54 21.47
C LYS A 252 16.37 -10.88 22.12
N GLU A 253 16.56 -10.35 23.32
CA GLU A 253 15.58 -9.52 24.04
C GLU A 253 15.99 -8.05 23.96
N GLY A 254 15.05 -7.15 24.23
CA GLY A 254 15.28 -5.70 24.17
C GLY A 254 14.30 -4.98 23.26
N ASP A 255 14.63 -3.74 22.95
CA ASP A 255 13.79 -2.82 22.19
C ASP A 255 14.35 -2.53 20.78
N LEU A 256 13.78 -1.51 20.14
CA LEU A 256 14.22 -1.08 18.81
C LEU A 256 15.67 -0.58 18.79
N ALA A 257 16.13 0.11 19.84
CA ALA A 257 17.50 0.60 19.93
C ALA A 257 18.49 -0.57 20.00
N ASP A 258 18.17 -1.60 20.79
CA ASP A 258 18.97 -2.83 20.88
C ASP A 258 19.01 -3.58 19.54
N ALA A 259 17.88 -3.63 18.83
CA ALA A 259 17.78 -4.28 17.54
C ALA A 259 18.69 -3.61 16.48
N LEU A 260 18.75 -2.27 16.49
CA LEU A 260 19.47 -1.46 15.50
C LEU A 260 21.00 -1.49 15.62
N VAL A 261 21.54 -1.94 16.76
CA VAL A 261 23.00 -2.07 16.94
C VAL A 261 23.59 -3.01 15.88
N GLY A 262 24.42 -2.45 15.01
CA GLY A 262 25.06 -3.17 13.91
C GLY A 262 24.11 -3.68 12.82
N ALA A 263 22.90 -3.11 12.72
CA ALA A 263 21.97 -3.39 11.61
C ALA A 263 22.43 -2.69 10.32
N ASP A 264 22.23 -3.34 9.18
CA ASP A 264 22.53 -2.77 7.85
C ASP A 264 21.37 -1.95 7.32
N VAL A 265 20.14 -2.37 7.62
CA VAL A 265 18.91 -1.79 7.11
C VAL A 265 17.96 -1.51 8.28
N LEU A 266 17.42 -0.30 8.33
CA LEU A 266 16.21 0.02 9.07
C LEU A 266 15.06 0.14 8.06
N LEU A 267 14.02 -0.66 8.24
CA LEU A 267 12.72 -0.51 7.59
C LEU A 267 11.70 -0.03 8.61
N GLY A 268 11.44 1.28 8.60
CA GLY A 268 10.41 1.93 9.39
C GLY A 268 9.05 1.85 8.71
N LEU A 269 8.11 1.18 9.39
CA LEU A 269 6.70 1.06 9.03
C LEU A 269 5.84 1.21 10.30
N SER A 270 6.12 2.24 11.08
CA SER A 270 5.55 2.47 12.42
C SER A 270 5.14 3.93 12.62
N ARG A 271 5.13 4.41 13.87
CA ARG A 271 4.82 5.80 14.23
C ARG A 271 6.02 6.72 13.95
N GLY A 272 5.72 7.95 13.52
CA GLY A 272 6.74 8.99 13.34
C GLY A 272 7.49 9.35 14.62
N GLY A 273 8.75 9.75 14.49
CA GLY A 273 9.63 10.15 15.60
C GLY A 273 10.08 9.01 16.52
N LEU A 274 9.90 7.75 16.11
CA LEU A 274 10.28 6.58 16.92
C LEU A 274 11.79 6.32 16.95
N VAL A 275 12.53 6.78 15.92
CA VAL A 275 13.96 6.50 15.73
C VAL A 275 14.75 7.78 15.98
N THR A 276 15.83 7.67 16.74
CA THR A 276 16.69 8.82 17.07
C THR A 276 18.02 8.76 16.35
N GLY A 277 18.69 9.90 16.23
CA GLY A 277 20.07 9.97 15.70
C GLY A 277 21.05 9.07 16.49
N GLU A 278 20.85 8.90 17.80
CA GLU A 278 21.65 7.99 18.62
C GLU A 278 21.50 6.53 18.16
N MET A 279 20.25 6.07 17.93
CA MET A 279 20.00 4.72 17.43
C MET A 279 20.67 4.50 16.06
N VAL A 280 20.53 5.48 15.16
CA VAL A 280 21.14 5.45 13.82
C VAL A 280 22.68 5.43 13.91
N SER A 281 23.28 6.17 14.83
CA SER A 281 24.73 6.19 15.02
C SER A 281 25.32 4.81 15.38
N LYS A 282 24.50 3.92 15.97
CA LYS A 282 24.89 2.56 16.39
C LYS A 282 24.70 1.50 15.28
N MET A 283 24.11 1.86 14.13
CA MET A 283 23.94 0.96 12.99
C MET A 283 25.28 0.66 12.29
N ALA A 284 25.33 -0.41 11.48
CA ALA A 284 26.51 -0.81 10.71
C ALA A 284 26.90 0.23 9.64
N GLU A 285 28.18 0.26 9.25
CA GLU A 285 28.69 1.16 8.21
C GLU A 285 27.82 1.16 6.95
N LYS A 286 27.66 2.35 6.36
CA LYS A 286 26.78 2.63 5.21
C LYS A 286 25.36 2.09 5.46
N PRO A 287 24.63 2.60 6.47
CA PRO A 287 23.31 2.07 6.77
C PRO A 287 22.32 2.47 5.68
N ILE A 288 21.33 1.63 5.45
CA ILE A 288 20.18 1.91 4.58
C ILE A 288 19.01 2.20 5.51
N ILE A 289 18.44 3.40 5.42
CA ILE A 289 17.41 3.89 6.32
C ILE A 289 16.17 4.23 5.52
N PHE A 290 15.17 3.37 5.61
CA PHE A 290 13.85 3.59 5.03
C PHE A 290 12.91 4.00 6.15
N ALA A 291 12.61 5.29 6.30
CA ALA A 291 11.69 5.83 7.30
C ALA A 291 10.37 6.19 6.61
N LEU A 292 9.47 5.21 6.50
CA LEU A 292 8.32 5.26 5.59
C LEU A 292 7.00 5.65 6.26
N ALA A 293 7.00 5.95 7.56
CA ALA A 293 5.81 6.48 8.24
C ALA A 293 5.30 7.78 7.62
N ASN A 294 3.97 7.92 7.57
CA ASN A 294 3.27 9.11 7.08
C ASN A 294 2.30 9.65 8.14
N PRO A 295 2.11 10.98 8.26
CA PRO A 295 2.79 12.03 7.48
C PRO A 295 4.22 12.36 7.96
N THR A 296 4.58 11.91 9.16
CA THR A 296 5.88 12.16 9.79
C THR A 296 6.70 10.87 9.80
N PRO A 297 7.91 10.83 9.22
CA PRO A 297 8.80 9.66 9.23
C PRO A 297 9.23 9.25 10.63
N GLU A 298 9.70 8.01 10.79
CA GLU A 298 10.27 7.51 12.06
C GLU A 298 11.46 8.35 12.53
N ILE A 299 12.24 8.90 11.60
CA ILE A 299 13.32 9.86 11.82
C ILE A 299 13.41 10.78 10.61
N MET A 300 13.62 12.08 10.81
CA MET A 300 13.75 13.00 9.68
C MET A 300 15.09 12.83 8.95
N PRO A 301 15.15 13.02 7.62
CA PRO A 301 16.39 12.88 6.86
C PRO A 301 17.51 13.81 7.32
N TYR A 302 17.21 14.99 7.88
CA TYR A 302 18.23 15.89 8.40
C TYR A 302 18.87 15.37 9.70
N GLU A 303 18.09 14.76 10.60
CA GLU A 303 18.61 14.14 11.84
C GLU A 303 19.55 12.98 11.53
N VAL A 304 19.23 12.17 10.51
CA VAL A 304 20.14 11.12 10.05
C VAL A 304 21.46 11.71 9.55
N LYS A 305 21.41 12.80 8.77
CA LYS A 305 22.59 13.46 8.20
C LYS A 305 23.51 14.10 9.25
N GLU A 306 22.98 14.43 10.43
CA GLU A 306 23.78 14.94 11.55
C GLU A 306 24.71 13.86 12.14
N VAL A 307 24.28 12.59 12.09
CA VAL A 307 25.02 11.47 12.70
C VAL A 307 25.70 10.55 11.69
N ARG A 308 25.27 10.57 10.43
CA ARG A 308 25.79 9.72 9.35
C ARG A 308 25.86 10.46 8.02
N ASN A 309 27.05 10.44 7.42
CA ASN A 309 27.30 10.95 6.07
C ASN A 309 27.36 9.84 5.01
N ASP A 310 27.30 8.58 5.44
CA ASP A 310 27.46 7.37 4.62
C ASP A 310 26.14 6.63 4.38
N ALA A 311 25.03 7.14 4.93
CA ALA A 311 23.72 6.51 4.87
C ALA A 311 23.00 6.76 3.53
N ILE A 312 22.30 5.72 3.04
CA ILE A 312 21.22 5.90 2.05
C ILE A 312 19.93 6.11 2.84
N ILE A 313 19.22 7.19 2.54
CA ILE A 313 18.00 7.58 3.25
C ILE A 313 16.85 7.64 2.25
N ALA A 314 15.72 7.05 2.60
CA ALA A 314 14.46 7.14 1.87
C ALA A 314 13.29 7.36 2.82
N THR A 315 12.27 8.06 2.33
CA THR A 315 11.02 8.31 3.08
C THR A 315 9.79 8.13 2.19
N GLY A 316 8.59 8.10 2.78
CA GLY A 316 7.34 8.10 2.01
C GLY A 316 6.97 9.45 1.36
N ARG A 317 7.68 10.52 1.72
CA ARG A 317 7.35 11.91 1.38
C ARG A 317 7.98 12.35 0.06
N SER A 318 7.25 13.18 -0.70
CA SER A 318 7.68 13.72 -2.00
C SER A 318 8.61 14.93 -1.91
N ASP A 319 8.70 15.59 -0.75
CA ASP A 319 9.56 16.76 -0.55
C ASP A 319 11.00 16.41 -0.17
N PHE A 320 11.32 15.11 -0.05
CA PHE A 320 12.67 14.60 0.16
C PHE A 320 13.15 13.74 -1.01
N SER A 321 14.48 13.59 -1.13
CA SER A 321 15.08 12.64 -2.09
C SER A 321 14.72 11.19 -1.75
N ASN A 322 14.75 10.32 -2.76
CA ASN A 322 14.47 8.88 -2.64
C ASN A 322 13.10 8.59 -2.02
N GLN A 323 12.05 9.12 -2.64
CA GLN A 323 10.69 8.81 -2.23
C GLN A 323 10.37 7.32 -2.50
N VAL A 324 10.11 6.57 -1.44
CA VAL A 324 9.62 5.18 -1.47
C VAL A 324 8.14 5.25 -1.16
N ASN A 325 7.34 5.37 -2.22
CA ASN A 325 5.90 5.53 -2.13
C ASN A 325 5.20 4.62 -3.13
N ASN A 326 4.11 4.00 -2.69
CA ASN A 326 3.36 3.00 -3.45
C ASN A 326 2.86 3.52 -4.80
N VAL A 327 2.71 4.86 -4.96
CA VAL A 327 2.37 5.51 -6.24
C VAL A 327 3.24 5.07 -7.41
N LEU A 328 4.48 4.67 -7.16
CA LEU A 328 5.40 4.18 -8.20
C LEU A 328 5.07 2.74 -8.67
N GLY A 329 4.22 2.01 -7.96
CA GLY A 329 3.97 0.58 -8.20
C GLY A 329 2.52 0.28 -8.56
N PHE A 330 1.59 0.57 -7.65
CA PHE A 330 0.22 0.07 -7.74
C PHE A 330 -0.51 0.41 -9.06
N PRO A 331 -0.33 1.59 -9.68
CA PRO A 331 -0.98 1.88 -10.95
C PRO A 331 -0.53 0.95 -12.07
N TYR A 332 0.77 0.66 -12.14
CA TYR A 332 1.35 -0.16 -13.20
C TYR A 332 1.12 -1.65 -12.97
N ILE A 333 1.03 -2.09 -11.72
CA ILE A 333 0.65 -3.46 -11.37
C ILE A 333 -0.78 -3.73 -11.85
N PHE A 334 -1.73 -2.84 -11.55
CA PHE A 334 -3.09 -2.96 -12.06
C PHE A 334 -3.14 -2.84 -13.57
N ARG A 335 -2.39 -1.93 -14.19
CA ARG A 335 -2.35 -1.81 -15.67
C ARG A 335 -1.97 -3.14 -16.32
N GLY A 336 -0.86 -3.72 -15.88
CA GLY A 336 -0.40 -5.01 -16.39
C GLY A 336 -1.41 -6.14 -16.13
N ALA A 337 -2.03 -6.17 -14.94
CA ALA A 337 -3.04 -7.16 -14.60
C ALA A 337 -4.31 -7.03 -15.47
N LEU A 338 -4.81 -5.82 -15.69
CA LEU A 338 -6.00 -5.54 -16.50
C LEU A 338 -5.77 -5.85 -17.98
N ASP A 339 -4.60 -5.49 -18.52
CA ASP A 339 -4.25 -5.72 -19.94
C ASP A 339 -4.29 -7.19 -20.33
N VAL A 340 -3.96 -8.08 -19.41
CA VAL A 340 -3.97 -9.53 -19.64
C VAL A 340 -5.14 -10.24 -18.96
N ARG A 341 -6.05 -9.49 -18.32
CA ARG A 341 -7.16 -10.01 -17.50
C ARG A 341 -6.70 -11.06 -16.49
N ALA A 342 -5.64 -10.75 -15.76
CA ALA A 342 -5.12 -11.59 -14.70
C ALA A 342 -6.21 -11.85 -13.66
N ARG A 343 -6.31 -13.09 -13.16
CA ARG A 343 -7.24 -13.46 -12.10
C ARG A 343 -6.74 -13.11 -10.70
N ASP A 344 -5.45 -12.83 -10.56
CA ASP A 344 -4.79 -12.61 -9.28
C ASP A 344 -3.51 -11.79 -9.45
N ILE A 345 -3.07 -11.10 -8.39
CA ILE A 345 -1.75 -10.47 -8.29
C ILE A 345 -0.80 -11.43 -7.57
N THR A 346 -0.20 -12.32 -8.37
CA THR A 346 0.66 -13.40 -7.86
C THR A 346 2.00 -12.88 -7.31
N GLN A 347 2.66 -13.67 -6.45
CA GLN A 347 4.02 -13.34 -6.00
C GLN A 347 5.01 -13.15 -7.17
N GLY A 348 4.86 -13.91 -8.27
CA GLY A 348 5.69 -13.72 -9.47
C GLY A 348 5.51 -12.34 -10.10
N MET A 349 4.27 -11.83 -10.14
CA MET A 349 3.97 -10.48 -10.62
C MET A 349 4.56 -9.41 -9.69
N LYS A 350 4.45 -9.60 -8.36
CA LYS A 350 5.06 -8.70 -7.37
C LYS A 350 6.58 -8.63 -7.58
N MET A 351 7.24 -9.78 -7.73
CA MET A 351 8.68 -9.85 -8.01
C MET A 351 9.08 -9.22 -9.35
N ALA A 352 8.24 -9.33 -10.37
CA ALA A 352 8.47 -8.67 -11.66
C ALA A 352 8.35 -7.15 -11.53
N ALA A 353 7.32 -6.66 -10.84
CA ALA A 353 7.14 -5.24 -10.57
C ALA A 353 8.29 -4.64 -9.75
N THR A 354 8.83 -5.38 -8.77
CA THR A 354 9.99 -4.94 -7.97
C THR A 354 11.26 -4.74 -8.80
N LYS A 355 11.42 -5.49 -9.89
CA LYS A 355 12.61 -5.44 -10.76
C LYS A 355 12.50 -4.41 -11.89
N ALA A 356 11.27 -4.05 -12.27
CA ALA A 356 10.99 -3.13 -13.38
C ALA A 356 11.27 -1.68 -12.95
#